data_AF-A0A6P4ZTJ3-F1
#
_entry.id   AF-A0A6P4ZTJ3-F1
#
_cell.length_a   1.000
_cell.length_b   1.000
_cell.length_c   1.000
_cell.angle_alpha   90.00
_cell.angle_beta   90.00
_cell.angle_gamma   90.00
#
_symmetry.space_group_name_H-M   'P 1'
#
loop_
_entity.id
_entity.type
_entity.pdbx_description
1 polymer ?
#
loop_
_entity_poly.entity_id
_entity_poly.type
_entity_poly.pdbx_seq_one_letter_code
_entity_poly.pdbx_strand_id
1 'polypeptide(L)'
;MARLEYVSWSPRRYTLREFLRSCALPKIVKVTQGHYGNADIEQLALDQVIRIHKEHTQRRVVANDKHGRHLSIPLNYQSVLFERVRRETDKRPRKSAGTEELPAAFPMTIADVVAQYPLPVLVKIHRSEELRFSVDNRKQVPRFDVIELTDLQDETYLLGNTINNGYFMY
;
A
#
# COMPACT_ATOMS: atom_id res chain seq x y z
N MET A 1 25.41 27.70 -19.74
CA MET A 1 24.02 27.34 -20.13
C MET A 1 24.09 26.07 -20.97
N ALA A 2 23.43 24.99 -20.53
CA ALA A 2 23.43 23.73 -21.30
C ALA A 2 22.51 23.87 -22.52
N ARG A 3 23.06 23.67 -23.73
CA ARG A 3 22.27 23.62 -24.97
C ARG A 3 21.45 22.32 -24.97
N LEU A 4 20.13 22.45 -25.14
CA LEU A 4 19.16 21.34 -25.19
C LEU A 4 19.31 20.40 -26.40
N GLU A 5 20.21 20.71 -27.33
CA GLU A 5 20.30 20.08 -28.66
C GLU A 5 20.88 18.66 -28.69
N TYR A 6 21.30 18.10 -27.54
CA TYR A 6 21.96 16.78 -27.48
C TYR A 6 21.35 15.81 -26.47
N VAL A 7 20.05 15.90 -26.22
CA VAL A 7 19.36 14.86 -25.44
C VAL A 7 19.09 13.67 -26.35
N SER A 8 19.80 12.56 -26.12
CA SER A 8 19.60 11.30 -26.80
C SER A 8 19.35 10.17 -25.81
N TRP A 9 18.56 9.18 -26.22
CA TRP A 9 18.38 7.97 -25.44
C TRP A 9 19.65 7.12 -25.50
N SER A 10 20.03 6.56 -24.35
CA SER A 10 21.06 5.52 -24.33
C SER A 10 20.59 4.32 -25.16
N PRO A 11 21.47 3.69 -25.95
CA PRO A 11 21.14 2.45 -26.66
C PRO A 11 20.98 1.25 -25.70
N ARG A 12 21.43 1.39 -24.45
CA ARG A 12 21.36 0.33 -23.44
C ARG A 12 19.93 0.19 -22.92
N ARG A 13 19.46 -1.06 -22.87
CA ARG A 13 18.20 -1.45 -22.26
C ARG A 13 18.48 -2.20 -20.97
N TYR A 14 17.61 -2.02 -20.00
CA TYR A 14 17.71 -2.65 -18.70
C TYR A 14 16.35 -3.23 -18.34
N THR A 15 16.35 -4.36 -17.65
CA THR A 15 15.22 -4.71 -16.79
C THR A 15 15.13 -3.71 -15.64
N LEU A 16 13.97 -3.62 -14.99
CA LEU A 16 13.82 -2.71 -13.84
C LEU A 16 14.83 -3.03 -12.73
N ARG A 17 15.06 -4.33 -12.47
CA ARG A 17 16.02 -4.82 -11.48
C ARG A 17 17.47 -4.40 -11.78
N GLU A 18 17.90 -4.50 -13.04
CA GLU A 18 19.25 -4.10 -13.43
C GLU A 18 19.43 -2.59 -13.36
N PHE A 19 18.40 -1.85 -13.76
CA PHE A 19 18.40 -0.39 -13.71
C PHE A 19 18.64 0.13 -12.30
N LEU A 20 17.88 -0.38 -11.31
CA LEU A 20 18.02 0.05 -9.90
C LEU A 20 19.40 -0.29 -9.31
N ARG A 21 20.03 -1.38 -9.77
CA ARG A 21 21.38 -1.75 -9.33
C ARG A 21 22.49 -0.93 -9.97
N SER A 22 22.28 -0.44 -11.18
CA SER A 22 23.36 0.08 -12.04
C SER A 22 23.33 1.58 -12.24
N CYS A 23 22.19 2.24 -11.96
CA CYS A 23 21.96 3.65 -12.25
C CYS A 23 21.67 4.43 -10.97
N ALA A 24 22.46 5.47 -10.69
CA ALA A 24 22.14 6.43 -9.64
C ALA A 24 20.91 7.27 -10.03
N LEU A 25 19.98 7.46 -9.09
CA LEU A 25 18.78 8.30 -9.26
C LEU A 25 19.07 9.78 -8.88
N PRO A 26 18.36 10.77 -9.45
CA PRO A 26 17.24 10.64 -10.38
C PRO A 26 17.65 10.36 -11.83
N LYS A 27 16.80 9.65 -12.58
CA LYS A 27 16.99 9.37 -14.02
C LYS A 27 15.69 9.46 -14.80
N ILE A 28 15.81 9.89 -16.05
CA ILE A 28 14.73 9.82 -17.03
C ILE A 28 14.92 8.54 -17.84
N VAL A 29 13.89 7.71 -17.86
CA VAL A 29 13.89 6.42 -18.58
C VAL A 29 12.71 6.37 -19.54
N LYS A 30 12.87 5.63 -20.63
CA LYS A 30 11.79 5.29 -21.57
C LYS A 30 11.50 3.80 -21.46
N VAL A 31 10.24 3.45 -21.25
CA VAL A 31 9.79 2.06 -21.25
C VAL A 31 9.87 1.53 -22.68
N THR A 32 10.69 0.50 -22.87
CA THR A 32 10.89 -0.14 -24.19
C THR A 32 10.09 -1.42 -24.35
N GLN A 33 9.57 -1.97 -23.25
CA GLN A 33 8.66 -3.10 -23.23
C GLN A 33 7.72 -2.89 -22.03
N GLY A 34 6.46 -2.61 -22.31
CA GLY A 34 5.42 -2.44 -21.29
C GLY A 34 4.80 -3.77 -20.87
N HIS A 35 4.01 -3.74 -19.80
CA HIS A 35 3.18 -4.86 -19.37
C HIS A 35 1.72 -4.42 -19.33
N TYR A 36 0.90 -4.99 -20.20
CA TYR A 36 -0.55 -4.75 -20.27
C TYR A 36 -1.27 -5.98 -19.69
N GLY A 37 -1.44 -5.99 -18.38
CA GLY A 37 -2.19 -7.05 -17.69
C GLY A 37 -3.68 -6.75 -17.65
N ASN A 38 -4.51 -7.79 -17.54
CA ASN A 38 -5.95 -7.65 -17.30
C ASN A 38 -6.30 -7.24 -15.86
N ALA A 39 -5.29 -7.05 -15.00
CA ALA A 39 -5.44 -6.59 -13.62
C ALA A 39 -4.90 -5.16 -13.52
N ASP A 40 -5.72 -4.27 -12.96
CA ASP A 40 -5.46 -2.84 -12.67
C ASP A 40 -4.36 -2.65 -11.60
N ILE A 41 -3.19 -3.23 -11.86
CA ILE A 41 -1.95 -2.96 -11.13
C ILE A 41 -1.27 -1.78 -11.84
N GLU A 42 -0.44 -1.02 -11.14
CA GLU A 42 0.38 0.05 -11.72
C GLU A 42 1.21 -0.49 -12.91
N GLN A 43 0.73 -0.23 -14.13
CA GLN A 43 1.32 -0.74 -15.36
C GLN A 43 2.24 0.28 -16.00
N LEU A 44 3.41 -0.18 -16.43
CA LEU A 44 4.32 0.57 -17.29
C LEU A 44 3.89 0.35 -18.75
N ALA A 45 3.44 1.41 -19.42
CA ALA A 45 3.05 1.35 -20.82
C ALA A 45 4.27 1.47 -21.74
N LEU A 46 4.22 0.82 -22.91
CA LEU A 46 5.23 1.01 -23.95
C LEU A 46 5.34 2.51 -24.29
N ASP A 47 6.57 2.96 -24.53
CA ASP A 47 6.91 4.35 -24.86
C ASP A 47 6.60 5.40 -23.79
N GLN A 48 6.16 4.97 -22.60
CA GLN A 48 6.06 5.84 -21.44
C GLN A 48 7.45 6.30 -21.00
N VAL A 49 7.58 7.60 -20.79
CA VAL A 49 8.79 8.27 -20.32
C VAL A 49 8.54 8.68 -18.89
N ILE A 50 9.42 8.25 -18.00
CA ILE A 50 9.25 8.41 -16.56
C ILE A 50 10.53 9.03 -16.00
N ARG A 51 10.37 10.06 -15.17
CA ARG A 51 11.43 10.54 -14.31
C ARG A 51 11.34 9.81 -12.99
N ILE A 52 12.26 8.89 -12.74
CA ILE A 52 12.38 8.17 -11.47
C ILE A 52 13.26 8.99 -10.54
N HIS A 53 12.75 9.33 -9.36
CA HIS A 53 13.43 10.18 -8.39
C HIS A 53 14.20 9.39 -7.34
N LYS A 54 13.55 8.38 -6.76
CA LYS A 54 14.11 7.53 -5.70
C LYS A 54 13.35 6.22 -5.55
N GLU A 55 14.00 5.25 -4.92
CA GLU A 55 13.33 4.11 -4.30
C GLU A 55 12.70 4.56 -2.97
N HIS A 56 11.50 4.05 -2.68
CA HIS A 56 10.81 4.31 -1.43
C HIS A 56 10.29 3.01 -0.86
N THR A 57 10.76 2.66 0.32
CA THR A 57 10.25 1.52 1.08
C THR A 57 9.18 2.00 2.05
N GLN A 58 8.03 1.34 2.03
CA GLN A 58 6.94 1.57 2.94
C GLN A 58 6.63 0.29 3.70
N ARG A 59 6.58 0.38 5.03
CA ARG A 59 6.16 -0.72 5.88
C ARG A 59 4.65 -0.81 5.93
N ARG A 60 4.12 -2.00 5.72
CA ARG A 60 2.69 -2.27 5.58
C ARG A 60 2.30 -3.47 6.44
N VAL A 61 1.06 -3.48 6.91
CA VAL A 61 0.46 -4.65 7.56
C VAL A 61 -0.43 -5.38 6.56
N VAL A 62 -0.27 -6.70 6.49
CA VAL A 62 -1.13 -7.59 5.72
C VAL A 62 -2.35 -7.93 6.57
N ALA A 63 -3.52 -7.69 6.02
CA ALA A 63 -4.79 -7.98 6.67
C ALA A 63 -5.69 -8.84 5.80
N ASN A 64 -6.41 -9.76 6.43
CA ASN A 64 -7.35 -10.65 5.77
C ASN A 64 -8.74 -10.45 6.37
N ASP A 65 -9.76 -10.40 5.53
CA ASP A 65 -11.13 -10.44 6.03
C ASP A 65 -11.69 -11.87 6.04
N LYS A 66 -12.88 -12.03 6.62
CA LYS A 66 -13.59 -13.32 6.66
C LYS A 66 -13.97 -13.89 5.29
N HIS A 67 -13.90 -13.09 4.23
CA HIS A 67 -14.21 -13.49 2.86
C HIS A 67 -12.94 -13.87 2.07
N GLY A 68 -11.76 -13.89 2.71
CA GLY A 68 -10.48 -14.17 2.06
C GLY A 68 -9.97 -13.02 1.20
N ARG A 69 -10.52 -11.81 1.36
CA ARG A 69 -10.00 -10.60 0.71
C ARG A 69 -8.74 -10.15 1.45
N HIS A 70 -7.69 -9.91 0.68
CA HIS A 70 -6.42 -9.41 1.17
C HIS A 70 -6.38 -7.89 1.12
N LEU A 71 -5.84 -7.30 2.18
CA LEU A 71 -5.56 -5.88 2.32
C LEU A 71 -4.10 -5.71 2.70
N SER A 72 -3.46 -4.69 2.14
CA SER A 72 -2.15 -4.24 2.56
C SER A 72 -2.30 -2.79 3.00
N ILE A 73 -2.13 -2.50 4.29
CA ILE A 73 -2.39 -1.18 4.87
C ILE A 73 -1.05 -0.56 5.29
N PRO A 74 -0.69 0.64 4.79
CA PRO A 74 0.52 1.31 5.24
C PRO A 74 0.49 1.62 6.73
N LEU A 75 1.62 1.44 7.43
CA LEU A 75 1.68 1.80 8.85
C LEU A 75 1.53 3.31 9.08
N ASN A 76 1.95 4.13 8.11
CA ASN A 76 1.77 5.58 8.16
C ASN A 76 0.38 6.05 7.70
N TYR A 77 -0.58 5.14 7.52
CA TYR A 77 -1.95 5.48 7.16
C TYR A 77 -2.70 6.00 8.39
N GLN A 78 -2.91 7.31 8.44
CA GLN A 78 -3.52 8.01 9.58
C GLN A 78 -5.00 8.35 9.37
N SER A 79 -5.52 8.14 8.16
CA SER A 79 -6.88 8.56 7.81
C SER A 79 -7.98 7.65 8.36
N VAL A 80 -7.63 6.47 8.91
CA VAL A 80 -8.60 5.52 9.44
C VAL A 80 -8.12 4.98 10.78
N LEU A 81 -9.05 4.94 11.73
CA LEU A 81 -8.84 4.40 13.06
C LEU A 81 -9.43 3.00 13.18
N PHE A 82 -8.81 2.20 14.05
CA PHE A 82 -9.13 0.81 14.27
C PHE A 82 -9.41 0.56 15.75
N GLU A 83 -10.31 -0.38 16.03
CA GLU A 83 -10.59 -0.88 17.36
C GLU A 83 -10.23 -2.37 17.43
N ARG A 84 -9.50 -2.78 18.46
CA ARG A 84 -9.20 -4.20 18.68
C ARG A 84 -10.48 -4.98 19.00
N VAL A 85 -10.66 -6.11 18.31
CA VAL A 85 -11.73 -7.08 18.57
C VAL A 85 -11.15 -8.24 19.38
N ARG A 86 -11.82 -8.64 20.45
CA ARG A 86 -11.44 -9.84 21.24
C ARG A 86 -11.86 -11.10 20.51
N ARG A 87 -11.02 -12.13 20.55
CA ARG A 87 -11.41 -13.46 20.05
C ARG A 87 -12.36 -14.11 21.05
N GLU A 88 -13.25 -14.97 20.57
CA GLU A 88 -14.18 -15.73 21.44
C GLU A 88 -13.42 -16.68 22.40
N THR A 89 -12.21 -17.09 22.02
CA THR A 89 -11.27 -17.87 22.84
C THR A 89 -10.57 -17.06 23.93
N ASP A 90 -10.62 -15.73 23.88
CA ASP A 90 -10.16 -14.88 24.99
C ASP A 90 -11.15 -15.06 26.13
N LYS A 91 -10.87 -16.02 27.02
CA LYS A 91 -11.69 -16.29 28.21
C LYS A 91 -12.02 -14.97 28.88
N ARG A 92 -13.32 -14.65 28.99
CA ARG A 92 -13.77 -13.52 29.82
C ARG A 92 -13.11 -13.71 31.20
N PRO A 93 -12.41 -12.71 31.76
CA PRO A 93 -12.15 -12.75 33.19
C PRO A 93 -13.51 -12.94 33.86
N ARG A 94 -13.63 -13.97 34.71
CA ARG A 94 -14.84 -14.22 35.49
C ARG A 94 -15.22 -12.91 36.14
N LYS A 95 -16.49 -12.50 36.00
CA LYS A 95 -17.03 -11.27 36.60
C LYS A 95 -16.77 -11.31 38.11
N SER A 96 -15.68 -10.71 38.56
CA SER A 96 -15.53 -10.27 39.93
C SER A 96 -16.34 -8.99 40.03
N ALA A 97 -17.38 -9.01 40.86
CA ALA A 97 -18.22 -7.85 41.12
C ALA A 97 -17.33 -6.67 41.55
N GLY A 98 -17.29 -5.61 40.75
CA GLY A 98 -16.63 -4.34 41.11
C GLY A 98 -15.48 -3.87 40.21
N THR A 99 -15.12 -4.57 39.13
CA THR A 99 -14.03 -4.11 38.24
C THR A 99 -14.59 -3.33 37.04
N GLU A 100 -14.14 -2.08 36.92
CA GLU A 100 -14.40 -1.16 35.80
C GLU A 100 -14.40 -1.91 34.47
N GLU A 101 -15.44 -1.67 33.66
CA GLU A 101 -15.48 -2.16 32.30
C GLU A 101 -14.19 -1.73 31.60
N LEU A 102 -13.33 -2.68 31.22
CA LEU A 102 -12.17 -2.41 30.37
C LEU A 102 -12.67 -1.50 29.24
N PRO A 103 -12.17 -0.25 29.14
CA PRO A 103 -12.79 0.76 28.30
C PRO A 103 -12.91 0.21 26.89
N ALA A 104 -14.06 0.44 26.26
CA ALA A 104 -14.27 0.15 24.85
C ALA A 104 -12.99 0.54 24.10
N ALA A 105 -12.37 -0.41 23.39
CA ALA A 105 -11.02 -0.23 22.86
C ALA A 105 -10.95 1.11 22.12
N PHE A 106 -10.13 2.03 22.63
CA PHE A 106 -10.05 3.38 22.08
C PHE A 106 -9.65 3.27 20.60
N PRO A 107 -10.31 4.04 19.69
CA PRO A 107 -9.90 4.09 18.30
C PRO A 107 -8.45 4.53 18.20
N MET A 108 -7.64 3.78 17.46
CA MET A 108 -6.20 4.05 17.33
C MET A 108 -5.74 3.84 15.89
N THR A 109 -4.58 4.40 15.54
CA THR A 109 -4.03 4.21 14.20
C THR A 109 -3.56 2.77 14.01
N ILE A 110 -3.38 2.33 12.75
CA ILE A 110 -2.87 0.99 12.49
C ILE A 110 -1.45 0.78 13.06
N ALA A 111 -0.62 1.85 13.09
CA ALA A 111 0.69 1.80 13.72
C ALA A 111 0.58 1.53 15.22
N ASP A 112 -0.36 2.18 15.90
CA ASP A 112 -0.59 1.97 17.34
C ASP A 112 -1.08 0.56 17.64
N VAL A 113 -1.98 0.01 16.81
CA VAL A 113 -2.44 -1.38 16.95
C VAL A 113 -1.24 -2.33 16.90
N VAL A 114 -0.40 -2.20 15.87
CA VAL A 114 0.76 -3.08 15.66
C VAL A 114 1.81 -2.90 16.76
N ALA A 115 1.95 -1.69 17.31
CA ALA A 115 2.86 -1.42 18.43
C ALA A 115 2.36 -2.01 19.76
N GLN A 116 1.05 -2.03 19.98
CA GLN A 116 0.44 -2.47 21.24
C GLN A 116 0.08 -3.95 21.29
N TYR A 117 -0.22 -4.57 20.15
CA TYR A 117 -0.72 -5.93 20.08
C TYR A 117 0.14 -6.81 19.15
N PRO A 118 0.58 -8.01 19.60
CA PRO A 118 1.28 -8.93 18.74
C PRO A 118 0.34 -9.47 17.64
N LEU A 119 0.90 -9.65 16.45
CA LEU A 119 0.19 -10.27 15.33
C LEU A 119 0.15 -11.81 15.52
N PRO A 120 -0.92 -12.50 15.08
CA PRO A 120 -2.11 -11.94 14.42
C PRO A 120 -3.10 -11.30 15.41
N VAL A 121 -3.74 -10.20 15.01
CA VAL A 121 -4.75 -9.48 15.82
C VAL A 121 -5.99 -9.12 15.01
N LEU A 122 -7.17 -9.32 15.60
CA LEU A 122 -8.43 -8.90 15.02
C LEU A 122 -8.71 -7.44 15.32
N VAL A 123 -9.06 -6.69 14.30
CA VAL A 123 -9.49 -5.30 14.42
C VAL A 123 -10.73 -5.06 13.58
N LYS A 124 -11.49 -4.03 13.94
CA LYS A 124 -12.56 -3.47 13.11
C LYS A 124 -12.27 -2.00 12.85
N ILE A 125 -12.80 -1.50 11.73
CA ILE A 125 -12.73 -0.07 11.42
C ILE A 125 -13.65 0.69 12.38
N HIS A 126 -13.19 1.83 12.89
CA HIS A 126 -14.02 2.68 13.74
C HIS A 126 -15.24 3.21 12.97
N ARG A 127 -16.41 3.27 13.63
CA ARG A 127 -17.72 3.46 12.96
C ARG A 127 -17.87 4.77 12.17
N SER A 128 -17.07 5.79 12.45
CA SER A 128 -17.07 7.06 11.68
C SER A 128 -16.25 6.98 10.40
N GLU A 129 -15.42 5.95 10.25
CA GLU A 129 -14.42 5.85 9.20
C GLU A 129 -14.83 4.81 8.14
N GLU A 130 -14.50 5.11 6.89
CA GLU A 130 -14.54 4.13 5.81
C GLU A 130 -13.12 3.98 5.26
N LEU A 131 -12.66 2.73 5.12
CA LEU A 131 -11.47 2.42 4.33
C LEU A 131 -11.76 2.77 2.87
N ARG A 132 -11.52 4.02 2.51
CA ARG A 132 -11.61 4.50 1.13
C ARG A 132 -10.36 4.06 0.39
N PHE A 133 -10.34 2.82 -0.05
CA PHE A 133 -9.43 2.40 -1.10
C PHE A 133 -10.12 2.64 -2.44
N SER A 134 -9.55 3.51 -3.27
CA SER A 134 -9.92 3.58 -4.67
C SER A 134 -9.30 2.39 -5.38
N VAL A 135 -9.97 1.24 -5.32
CA VAL A 135 -9.68 0.11 -6.21
C VAL A 135 -10.82 0.09 -7.24
N ASP A 136 -10.54 0.71 -8.38
CA ASP A 136 -11.35 0.76 -9.60
C ASP A 136 -12.67 1.54 -9.59
N ASN A 137 -13.05 1.96 -10.79
CA ASN A 137 -14.31 2.58 -11.22
C ASN A 137 -15.58 1.75 -10.93
N ARG A 138 -15.54 0.78 -10.01
CA ARG A 138 -16.70 0.01 -9.58
C ARG A 138 -17.45 0.79 -8.51
N LYS A 139 -18.74 1.02 -8.75
CA LYS A 139 -19.67 1.85 -7.95
C LYS A 139 -19.91 1.38 -6.50
N GLN A 140 -19.12 0.45 -5.96
CA GLN A 140 -19.27 -0.03 -4.59
C GLN A 140 -17.91 -0.20 -3.91
N VAL A 141 -17.62 0.65 -2.94
CA VAL A 141 -16.48 0.49 -2.04
C VAL A 141 -16.77 -0.72 -1.15
N PRO A 142 -15.95 -1.80 -1.21
CA PRO A 142 -16.16 -2.96 -0.36
C PRO A 142 -16.08 -2.55 1.11
N ARG A 143 -17.14 -2.80 1.87
CA ARG A 143 -17.11 -2.63 3.33
C ARG A 143 -16.35 -3.78 3.96
N PHE A 144 -15.35 -3.45 4.76
CA PHE A 144 -14.63 -4.37 5.62
C PHE A 144 -15.21 -4.24 7.03
N ASP A 145 -15.50 -5.37 7.66
CA ASP A 145 -16.15 -5.42 8.96
C ASP A 145 -15.08 -5.68 10.04
N VAL A 146 -14.72 -6.94 10.23
CA VAL A 146 -13.56 -7.37 11.02
C VAL A 146 -12.48 -7.86 10.06
N ILE A 147 -11.26 -7.39 10.28
CA ILE A 147 -10.06 -7.83 9.56
C ILE A 147 -9.04 -8.38 10.56
N GLU A 148 -8.34 -9.42 10.16
CA GLU A 148 -7.23 -9.99 10.89
C GLU A 148 -5.92 -9.45 10.33
N LEU A 149 -5.20 -8.69 11.13
CA LEU A 149 -3.84 -8.29 10.82
C LEU A 149 -2.95 -9.52 11.07
N THR A 150 -2.15 -9.92 10.08
CA THR A 150 -1.42 -11.19 10.11
C THR A 150 0.08 -11.02 10.12
N ASP A 151 0.61 -10.13 9.29
CA ASP A 151 2.05 -9.98 9.10
C ASP A 151 2.45 -8.54 8.75
N LEU A 152 3.73 -8.21 8.93
CA LEU A 152 4.33 -6.95 8.51
C LEU A 152 5.28 -7.19 7.35
N GLN A 153 5.12 -6.38 6.31
CA GLN A 153 5.94 -6.47 5.10
C GLN A 153 6.47 -5.10 4.74
N ASP A 154 7.72 -5.08 4.27
CA ASP A 154 8.31 -3.90 3.65
C ASP A 154 8.13 -4.02 2.14
N GLU A 155 7.44 -3.03 1.55
CA GLU A 155 7.20 -2.99 0.11
C GLU A 155 7.97 -1.80 -0.48
N THR A 156 8.76 -2.06 -1.51
CA THR A 156 9.60 -1.06 -2.18
C THR A 156 8.98 -0.64 -3.50
N TYR A 157 8.76 0.66 -3.64
CA TYR A 157 8.19 1.29 -4.83
C TYR A 157 9.18 2.27 -5.46
N LEU A 158 8.95 2.57 -6.73
CA LEU A 158 9.66 3.63 -7.43
C LEU A 158 8.82 4.90 -7.42
N LEU A 159 9.34 5.94 -6.78
CA LEU A 159 8.72 7.25 -6.83
C LEU A 159 9.21 7.96 -8.08
N GLY A 160 8.28 8.15 -9.01
CA GLY A 160 8.56 8.83 -10.26
C GLY A 160 7.33 9.58 -10.78
N ASN A 161 7.59 10.48 -11.72
CA ASN A 161 6.54 11.19 -12.44
C ASN A 161 6.60 10.78 -13.91
N THR A 162 5.44 10.46 -14.46
CA THR A 162 5.27 10.30 -15.89
C THR A 162 5.47 11.64 -16.59
N ILE A 163 6.36 11.68 -17.59
CA ILE A 163 6.59 12.85 -18.44
C ILE A 163 5.62 12.81 -19.64
N ASN A 164 5.32 11.63 -20.17
CA ASN A 164 4.30 11.41 -21.21
C ASN A 164 3.49 10.13 -20.95
N ASN A 165 2.23 10.11 -21.34
CA ASN A 165 1.32 8.98 -21.04
C ASN A 165 1.40 7.83 -22.06
N GLY A 166 2.51 7.66 -22.79
CA GLY A 166 2.68 6.58 -23.76
C GLY A 166 1.82 6.64 -25.03
N TYR A 167 1.05 7.72 -25.25
CA TYR A 167 0.29 7.90 -26.48
C TYR A 167 1.15 8.55 -27.57
N PHE A 168 1.83 7.72 -28.34
CA PHE A 168 2.04 8.00 -29.76
C PHE A 168 1.24 6.95 -30.52
N MET A 169 -0.01 7.29 -30.87
CA MET A 169 -0.68 6.62 -31.97
C MET A 169 0.05 7.04 -33.25
N TYR A 170 0.77 6.11 -33.86
CA TYR A 170 1.07 6.13 -35.28
C TYR A 170 0.29 5.01 -35.95
#